data_AF-A0A1J1CD38-F1
#
_entry.id   AF-A0A1J1CD38-F1
#
_cell.length_a   1.000
_cell.length_b   1.000
_cell.length_c   1.000
_cell.angle_alpha   90.00
_cell.angle_beta   90.00
_cell.angle_gamma   90.00
#
_symmetry.space_group_name_H-M   'P 1'
#
loop_
_entity.id
_entity.type
_entity.pdbx_description
1 polymer ?
#
loop_
_entity_poly.entity_id
_entity_poly.type
_entity_poly.pdbx_seq_one_letter_code
_entity_poly.pdbx_strand_id
1 'polypeptide(L)'
;MIFHAPLAVDLSEKNVLQPDIIFIAKERQEIVTDKNISGAPALVVEILPPSTAYYNLFDKKELYEQFGVKEYWIVDPLRQWIEI
;
A
#
# COMPACT_ATOMS: atom_id res chain seq x y z
N MET A 1 -4.28 -13.07 -0.64
CA MET A 1 -4.03 -12.86 -2.09
C MET A 1 -2.98 -11.78 -2.22
N ILE A 2 -2.14 -11.84 -3.27
CA ILE A 2 -1.12 -10.82 -3.54
C ILE A 2 -1.49 -10.14 -4.85
N PHE A 3 -1.45 -8.82 -4.86
CA PHE A 3 -1.65 -7.98 -6.04
C PHE A 3 -0.46 -7.03 -6.20
N HIS A 4 -0.33 -6.46 -7.39
CA HIS A 4 0.69 -5.46 -7.71
C HIS A 4 0.09 -4.32 -8.53
N ALA A 5 0.78 -3.19 -8.59
CA ALA A 5 0.40 -2.08 -9.44
C ALA A 5 0.32 -2.48 -10.94
N PRO A 6 -0.58 -1.85 -11.74
CA PRO A 6 -1.55 -0.84 -11.33
C PRO A 6 -2.81 -1.47 -10.73
N LEU A 7 -3.14 -1.11 -9.48
CA LEU A 7 -4.39 -1.48 -8.82
C LEU A 7 -4.76 -0.42 -7.77
N ALA A 8 -5.97 0.13 -7.86
CA ALA A 8 -6.45 1.12 -6.92
C ALA A 8 -6.84 0.49 -5.57
N VAL A 9 -6.46 1.16 -4.49
CA VAL A 9 -6.88 0.90 -3.12
C VAL A 9 -7.67 2.09 -2.63
N ASP A 10 -8.98 1.91 -2.51
CA ASP A 10 -9.94 2.93 -2.07
C ASP A 10 -10.07 2.81 -0.55
N LEU A 11 -9.33 3.64 0.19
CA LEU A 11 -9.40 3.69 1.66
C LEU A 11 -10.61 4.52 2.13
N SER A 12 -10.97 5.55 1.37
CA SER A 12 -12.19 6.36 1.54
C SER A 12 -12.55 7.06 0.23
N GLU A 13 -13.68 7.78 0.20
CA GLU A 13 -14.08 8.62 -0.95
C GLU A 13 -13.01 9.64 -1.38
N LYS A 14 -12.14 10.07 -0.46
CA LYS A 14 -11.09 11.07 -0.72
C LYS A 14 -9.68 10.48 -0.78
N ASN A 15 -9.51 9.22 -0.39
CA ASN A 15 -8.22 8.59 -0.22
C ASN A 15 -8.14 7.35 -1.10
N VAL A 16 -7.75 7.56 -2.36
CA VAL A 16 -7.49 6.50 -3.33
C VAL A 16 -6.00 6.48 -3.60
N LEU A 17 -5.36 5.34 -3.33
CA LEU A 17 -3.92 5.14 -3.50
C LEU A 17 -3.66 4.00 -4.48
N GLN A 18 -2.46 3.97 -5.05
CA GLN A 18 -1.99 2.88 -5.91
C GLN A 18 -0.62 2.40 -5.41
N PRO A 19 -0.59 1.46 -4.45
CA PRO A 19 0.65 0.87 -3.95
C PRO A 19 1.27 -0.12 -4.93
N ASP A 20 2.58 -0.37 -4.78
CA ASP A 20 3.31 -1.28 -5.67
C ASP A 20 2.98 -2.75 -5.43
N ILE A 21 2.88 -3.17 -4.17
CA ILE A 21 2.49 -4.54 -3.78
C ILE A 21 1.48 -4.48 -2.64
N ILE A 22 0.47 -5.34 -2.74
CA ILE A 22 -0.66 -5.37 -1.84
C ILE A 22 -0.90 -6.80 -1.40
N PHE A 23 -1.02 -7.01 -0.09
CA PHE A 23 -1.42 -8.31 0.45
C PHE A 23 -2.77 -8.20 1.17
N ILE A 24 -3.70 -9.02 0.70
CA ILE A 24 -5.02 -9.20 1.31
C ILE A 24 -5.03 -10.49 2.10
N ALA A 25 -5.20 -10.37 3.42
CA ALA A 25 -5.40 -11.51 4.31
C ALA A 25 -6.64 -12.31 3.92
N LYS A 26 -6.65 -13.61 4.20
CA LYS A 26 -7.74 -14.51 3.77
C LYS A 26 -9.09 -14.07 4.36
N GLU A 27 -9.07 -13.52 5.57
CA GLU A 27 -10.23 -13.06 6.32
C GLU A 27 -10.77 -11.72 5.82
N ARG A 28 -10.09 -11.07 4.86
CA ARG A 28 -10.47 -9.78 4.26
C ARG A 28 -10.73 -9.88 2.76
N GLN A 29 -11.02 -11.08 2.23
CA GLN A 29 -11.18 -11.27 0.78
C GLN A 29 -12.35 -10.47 0.19
N GLU A 30 -13.34 -10.11 1.00
CA GLU A 30 -14.52 -9.33 0.63
C GLU A 30 -14.22 -7.91 0.13
N ILE A 31 -13.04 -7.36 0.43
CA ILE A 31 -12.66 -6.02 -0.03
C ILE A 31 -12.15 -6.02 -1.48
N VAL A 32 -11.90 -7.19 -2.06
CA VAL A 32 -11.46 -7.31 -3.45
C VAL A 32 -12.68 -7.23 -4.36
N THR A 33 -12.70 -6.26 -5.26
CA THR A 33 -13.76 -6.11 -6.27
C THR A 33 -13.21 -6.41 -7.66
N ASP A 34 -14.09 -6.43 -8.66
CA ASP A 34 -13.68 -6.59 -10.06
C ASP A 34 -12.79 -5.45 -10.59
N LYS A 35 -12.74 -4.30 -9.89
CA LYS A 35 -12.07 -3.08 -10.36
C LYS A 35 -10.97 -2.57 -9.45
N ASN A 36 -11.06 -2.83 -8.15
CA ASN A 36 -10.21 -2.21 -7.13
C ASN A 36 -10.20 -3.04 -5.84
N ILE A 37 -9.48 -2.53 -4.85
CA ILE A 37 -9.54 -2.97 -3.46
C ILE A 37 -10.30 -1.88 -2.69
N SER A 38 -11.50 -2.20 -2.21
CA SER A 38 -12.37 -1.27 -1.47
C SER A 38 -12.22 -1.50 0.04
N GLY A 39 -11.17 -0.92 0.61
CA GLY A 39 -10.84 -1.04 2.03
C GLY A 39 -9.34 -1.25 2.27
N ALA A 40 -8.93 -1.25 3.54
CA ALA A 40 -7.54 -1.37 3.91
C ALA A 40 -6.96 -2.79 3.68
N PRO A 41 -5.84 -2.94 2.96
CA PRO A 41 -5.09 -4.18 2.91
C PRO A 41 -4.55 -4.61 4.29
N ALA A 42 -4.07 -5.86 4.38
CA ALA A 42 -3.33 -6.30 5.56
C ALA A 42 -1.89 -5.75 5.54
N LEU A 43 -1.26 -5.75 4.36
CA LEU A 43 0.07 -5.20 4.12
C LEU A 43 0.08 -4.42 2.81
N VAL A 44 0.80 -3.31 2.82
CA VAL A 44 1.16 -2.52 1.65
C VAL A 44 2.69 -2.40 1.57
N VAL A 45 3.24 -2.55 0.36
CA VAL A 45 4.65 -2.29 0.07
C VAL A 45 4.76 -1.19 -0.98
N GLU A 46 5.63 -0.22 -0.71
CA GLU A 46 6.02 0.84 -1.64
C GLU A 46 7.51 0.68 -1.99
N ILE A 47 7.83 0.78 -3.28
CA ILE A 47 9.20 0.68 -3.79
C ILE A 47 9.68 2.09 -4.10
N LEU A 48 10.78 2.52 -3.47
CA LEU A 48 11.35 3.83 -3.70
C LEU A 48 11.68 4.02 -5.18
N PRO A 49 11.18 5.08 -5.82
CA PRO A 49 11.67 5.46 -7.13
C PRO A 49 13.14 5.91 -7.00
N PRO A 50 13.92 5.91 -8.10
CA PRO A 50 15.32 6.35 -8.07
C PRO A 50 15.51 7.81 -7.60
N SER A 51 14.46 8.62 -7.63
CA SER A 51 14.45 9.98 -7.07
C SER A 51 13.96 10.00 -5.62
N THR A 52 14.58 10.84 -4.79
CA THR A 52 14.28 10.99 -3.35
C THR A 52 12.88 11.57 -3.11
N ALA A 53 11.84 10.75 -3.25
CA ALA A 53 10.45 11.09 -2.93
C ALA A 53 10.07 10.70 -1.48
N TYR A 54 11.06 10.62 -0.58
CA TYR A 54 10.90 10.08 0.78
C TYR A 54 9.80 10.78 1.60
N TYR A 55 9.60 12.09 1.41
CA TYR A 55 8.53 12.85 2.08
C TYR A 55 7.12 12.34 1.75
N ASN A 56 6.86 11.97 0.49
CA ASN A 56 5.55 11.47 0.06
C ASN A 56 5.18 10.14 0.73
N LEU A 57 6.17 9.37 1.19
CA LEU A 57 5.94 8.07 1.81
C LEU A 57 5.55 8.17 3.28
N PHE A 58 6.00 9.22 3.98
CA PHE A 58 5.53 9.47 5.34
C PHE A 58 4.04 9.83 5.36
N ASP A 59 3.60 10.70 4.45
CA ASP A 59 2.18 11.07 4.32
C ASP A 59 1.32 9.84 4.00
N LYS A 60 1.82 8.96 3.12
CA LYS A 60 1.17 7.68 2.82
C LYS A 60 1.15 6.74 4.02
N LYS A 61 2.25 6.64 4.78
CA LYS A 61 2.35 5.78 5.98
C LYS A 61 1.28 6.15 7.00
N GLU A 62 1.17 7.44 7.32
CA GLU A 62 0.16 7.94 8.25
C GLU A 62 -1.25 7.62 7.74
N LEU A 63 -1.50 7.81 6.44
CA LEU A 63 -2.79 7.50 5.84
C LEU A 63 -3.11 5.99 5.93
N TYR A 64 -2.16 5.12 5.59
CA TYR A 64 -2.34 3.67 5.71
C TYR A 64 -2.63 3.23 7.14
N GLU A 65 -1.92 3.80 8.11
CA GLU A 65 -2.15 3.54 9.54
C GLU A 65 -3.55 4.00 9.98
N GLN A 66 -3.95 5.22 9.61
CA GLN A 66 -5.26 5.78 9.93
C GLN A 66 -6.42 4.91 9.42
N PHE A 67 -6.25 4.26 8.26
CA PHE A 67 -7.27 3.36 7.69
C PHE A 67 -7.12 1.89 8.10
N GLY A 68 -6.16 1.56 8.97
CA GLY A 68 -6.03 0.23 9.57
C GLY A 68 -5.29 -0.79 8.73
N VAL A 69 -4.38 -0.35 7.85
CA VAL A 69 -3.35 -1.22 7.29
C VAL A 69 -2.39 -1.61 8.42
N LYS A 70 -2.10 -2.90 8.57
CA LYS A 70 -1.34 -3.40 9.72
C LYS A 70 0.17 -3.34 9.52
N GLU A 71 0.61 -3.49 8.29
CA GLU A 71 2.02 -3.41 7.92
C GLU A 71 2.20 -2.52 6.70
N TYR A 72 3.21 -1.65 6.76
CA TYR A 72 3.58 -0.75 5.68
C TYR A 72 5.08 -0.82 5.46
N TRP A 73 5.50 -1.38 4.33
CA TRP A 73 6.91 -1.59 4.04
C TRP A 73 7.40 -0.62 2.96
N ILE A 74 8.58 -0.05 3.18
CA ILE A 74 9.28 0.72 2.17
C ILE A 74 10.49 -0.09 1.70
N VAL A 75 10.58 -0.36 0.41
CA VAL A 75 11.73 -1.03 -0.20
C VAL A 75 12.57 0.00 -0.93
N ASP A 76 13.88 0.04 -0.63
CA ASP A 76 14.85 0.84 -1.38
C ASP A 76 15.79 -0.09 -2.14
N PRO A 77 15.58 -0.25 -3.47
CA PRO A 77 16.41 -1.12 -4.28
C PRO A 77 17.86 -0.63 -4.42
N LEU A 78 18.11 0.68 -4.33
CA LEU A 78 19.44 1.26 -4.54
C LEU A 78 20.34 0.99 -3.34
N ARG A 79 19.79 1.13 -2.14
CA ARG A 79 20.52 0.89 -0.89
C ARG A 79 20.35 -0.55 -0.36
N GLN A 80 19.55 -1.38 -1.04
CA GLN A 80 19.28 -2.78 -0.67
C GLN A 80 18.79 -2.95 0.77
N TRP A 81 17.83 -2.12 1.19
CA TRP A 81 17.24 -2.18 2.53
C TRP A 81 15.71 -2.06 2.48
N ILE A 82 15.10 -2.46 3.60
CA ILE A 82 13.65 -2.42 3.82
C ILE A 82 13.40 -1.71 5.15
N GLU A 83 12.42 -0.80 5.17
CA GLU A 83 11.82 -0.22 6.37
C GLU A 83 10.45 -0.89 6.61
N ILE A 84 10.14 -1.18 7.87
CA ILE A 84 8.88 -1.84 8.34
C ILE A 84 8.23 -0.96 9.41
#